data_AF-A0A0C2WXX5-F1
#
_entry.id   AF-A0A0C2WXX5-F1
#
_cell.length_a   1.000
_cell.length_b   1.000
_cell.length_c   1.000
_cell.angle_alpha   90.00
_cell.angle_beta   90.00
_cell.angle_gamma   90.00
#
_symmetry.space_group_name_H-M   'P 1'
#
loop_
_entity.id
_entity.type
_entity.pdbx_description
1 polymer ?
#
loop_
_entity_poly.entity_id
_entity_poly.type
_entity_poly.pdbx_seq_one_letter_code
_entity_poly.pdbx_strand_id
1 'polypeptide(L)'
;MTKFPISHSAKSQKLDEDLLYIRFNVSNVYQAALLERRARKLYERNRWIPTRASQVQEILDIVREVRTQISAIVKPSTIADGEVHMKYHDILREGTRKLNLIHTRSESRIKSDTLEEENAIRLDQEANDEAVRKQTSLPATHAPSKVNVYKPDAPENDRIFTLTEHFSSYGEVEWHLHEGGFVLEPDLWRQLDVQHGFSEHGRIWDIPLCDQPIDSELLCAVSRKCRKFPYTLALAHRAGGEEVPVPLDVIPFYDMQTEDKLCCKPFCGSLRKHLQVRWPNQSVITAKSLKAPHIPSVLEAVFHASRFPPSTNSLYFLWKPIGAASTVP
;
A
#
# COMPACT_ATOMS: atom_id res chain seq x y z
N MET A 1 -5.03 -42.70 14.08
CA MET A 1 -4.25 -41.68 13.34
C MET A 1 -3.95 -40.53 14.27
N THR A 2 -2.79 -40.57 14.93
CA THR A 2 -2.30 -39.49 15.79
C THR A 2 -1.76 -38.37 14.91
N LYS A 3 -2.50 -37.27 14.79
CA LYS A 3 -1.99 -36.02 14.22
C LYS A 3 -1.02 -35.43 15.24
N PHE A 4 0.29 -35.57 15.00
CA PHE A 4 1.27 -34.78 15.74
C PHE A 4 1.08 -33.30 15.37
N PRO A 5 0.98 -32.39 16.35
CA PRO A 5 1.00 -30.96 16.06
C PRO A 5 2.36 -30.63 15.44
N ILE A 6 2.36 -30.19 14.18
CA ILE A 6 3.56 -29.69 13.51
C ILE A 6 3.89 -28.34 14.17
N SER A 7 4.61 -28.38 15.27
CA SER A 7 5.26 -27.20 15.83
C SER A 7 6.26 -26.69 14.78
N HIS A 8 6.14 -25.43 14.38
CA HIS A 8 7.15 -24.78 13.56
C HIS A 8 8.47 -24.78 14.33
N SER A 9 9.47 -25.51 13.82
CA SER A 9 10.81 -25.46 14.42
C SER A 9 11.37 -24.04 14.29
N ALA A 10 12.16 -23.58 15.28
CA ALA A 10 12.81 -22.27 15.24
C ALA A 10 13.63 -22.03 13.95
N LYS A 11 14.16 -23.11 13.35
CA LYS A 11 14.85 -23.06 12.06
C LYS A 11 13.92 -22.75 10.89
N SER A 12 12.68 -23.24 10.91
CA SER A 12 11.67 -22.96 9.89
C SER A 12 11.25 -21.49 9.95
N GLN A 13 11.01 -20.98 11.16
CA GLN A 13 10.65 -19.59 11.36
C GLN A 13 11.76 -18.65 10.86
N LYS A 14 13.03 -18.97 11.14
CA LYS A 14 14.16 -18.18 10.66
C LYS A 14 14.27 -18.16 9.13
N LEU A 15 14.03 -19.30 8.47
CA LEU A 15 13.97 -19.37 7.01
C LEU A 15 12.84 -18.48 6.46
N ASP A 16 11.66 -18.52 7.09
CA ASP A 16 10.50 -17.72 6.70
C ASP A 16 10.79 -16.21 6.82
N GLU A 17 11.39 -15.79 7.93
CA GLU A 17 11.79 -14.39 8.18
C GLU A 17 12.81 -13.91 7.14
N ASP A 18 13.84 -14.71 6.84
CA ASP A 18 14.88 -14.34 5.87
C ASP A 18 14.29 -14.24 4.45
N LEU A 19 13.45 -15.18 4.03
CA LEU A 19 12.81 -15.18 2.71
C LEU A 19 11.81 -14.02 2.56
N LEU A 20 11.04 -13.72 3.61
CA LEU A 20 10.09 -12.62 3.62
C LEU A 20 10.82 -11.28 3.50
N TYR A 21 11.94 -11.11 4.22
CA TYR A 21 12.79 -9.93 4.06
C TYR A 21 13.28 -9.76 2.62
N ILE A 22 13.84 -10.81 2.02
CA ILE A 22 14.34 -10.78 0.63
C ILE A 22 13.23 -10.33 -0.31
N ARG A 23 12.05 -10.94 -0.22
CA ARG A 23 10.91 -10.66 -1.11
C ARG A 23 10.40 -9.23 -1.02
N PHE A 24 10.44 -8.60 0.15
CA PHE A 24 9.96 -7.23 0.34
C PHE A 24 10.98 -6.15 -0.02
N ASN A 25 12.26 -6.50 -0.19
CA ASN A 25 13.35 -5.52 -0.36
C ASN A 25 14.05 -5.57 -1.73
N VAL A 26 13.59 -6.40 -2.66
CA VAL A 26 14.17 -6.51 -4.01
C VAL A 26 13.13 -6.19 -5.08
N SER A 27 13.57 -5.59 -6.19
CA SER A 27 12.74 -5.34 -7.37
C SER A 27 12.62 -6.57 -8.30
N ASN A 28 13.54 -7.53 -8.20
CA ASN A 28 13.54 -8.79 -8.96
C ASN A 28 12.58 -9.83 -8.36
N VAL A 29 11.28 -9.57 -8.46
CA VAL A 29 10.21 -10.34 -7.80
C VAL A 29 10.21 -11.81 -8.26
N TYR A 30 10.45 -12.09 -9.54
CA TYR A 30 10.39 -13.45 -10.08
C TYR A 30 11.59 -14.29 -9.66
N GLN A 31 12.81 -13.73 -9.69
CA GLN A 31 14.00 -14.40 -9.15
C GLN A 31 13.89 -14.64 -7.63
N ALA A 32 13.37 -13.67 -6.87
CA ALA A 32 13.15 -13.84 -5.44
C ALA A 32 12.15 -14.96 -5.14
N ALA A 33 11.05 -15.04 -5.89
CA ALA A 33 10.06 -16.11 -5.78
C ALA A 33 10.66 -17.49 -6.15
N LEU A 34 11.55 -17.53 -7.15
CA LEU A 34 12.24 -18.76 -7.54
C LEU A 34 13.18 -19.25 -6.41
N LEU A 35 13.97 -18.34 -5.83
CA LEU A 35 14.83 -18.61 -4.68
C LEU A 35 14.01 -19.15 -3.50
N GLU A 36 12.93 -18.46 -3.13
CA GLU A 36 12.01 -18.88 -2.06
C GLU A 36 11.49 -20.30 -2.30
N ARG A 37 10.94 -20.56 -3.49
CA ARG A 37 10.39 -21.87 -3.85
C ARG A 37 11.45 -22.98 -3.74
N ARG A 38 12.66 -22.72 -4.22
CA ARG A 38 13.77 -23.70 -4.17
C ARG A 38 14.25 -23.94 -2.74
N ALA A 39 14.47 -22.89 -1.96
CA ALA A 39 14.88 -22.98 -0.57
C ALA A 39 13.87 -23.77 0.27
N ARG A 40 12.58 -23.45 0.15
CA ARG A 40 11.50 -24.15 0.85
C ARG A 40 11.44 -25.63 0.49
N LYS A 41 11.49 -25.95 -0.81
CA LYS A 41 11.45 -27.34 -1.29
C LYS A 41 12.63 -28.16 -0.78
N LEU A 42 13.83 -27.58 -0.75
CA LEU A 42 15.02 -28.25 -0.23
C LEU A 42 14.97 -28.39 1.29
N TYR A 43 14.51 -27.35 2.00
CA TYR A 43 14.38 -27.38 3.46
C TYR A 43 13.39 -28.46 3.89
N GLU A 44 12.18 -28.48 3.31
CA GLU A 44 11.14 -29.47 3.59
C GLU A 44 11.61 -30.91 3.34
N ARG A 45 12.37 -31.12 2.26
CA ARG A 45 12.89 -32.45 1.90
C ARG A 45 13.95 -32.95 2.90
N ASN A 46 14.69 -32.06 3.53
CA ASN A 46 15.85 -32.43 4.36
C ASN A 46 15.59 -32.31 5.87
N ARG A 47 14.65 -31.47 6.32
CA ARG A 47 14.43 -31.16 7.75
C ARG A 47 14.05 -32.36 8.63
N TRP A 48 13.46 -33.40 8.03
CA TRP A 48 13.02 -34.60 8.73
C TRP A 48 14.05 -35.73 8.73
N ILE A 49 15.20 -35.55 8.07
CA ILE A 49 16.23 -36.58 7.90
C ILE A 49 17.45 -36.21 8.75
N PRO A 50 17.71 -36.87 9.89
CA PRO A 50 18.79 -36.50 10.81
C PRO A 50 20.18 -36.47 10.15
N THR A 51 20.47 -37.39 9.23
CA THR A 51 21.74 -37.46 8.50
C THR A 51 21.94 -36.31 7.50
N ARG A 52 20.93 -35.47 7.28
CA ARG A 52 20.98 -34.30 6.38
C ARG A 52 20.90 -32.97 7.11
N ALA A 53 21.14 -32.97 8.43
CA ALA A 53 21.15 -31.75 9.23
C ALA A 53 22.15 -30.70 8.71
N SER A 54 23.29 -31.13 8.16
CA SER A 54 24.27 -30.25 7.50
C SER A 54 23.70 -29.55 6.27
N GLN A 55 22.96 -30.27 5.42
CA GLN A 55 22.30 -29.69 4.25
C GLN A 55 21.21 -28.68 4.65
N VAL A 56 20.47 -28.96 5.73
CA VAL A 56 19.51 -27.99 6.29
C VAL A 56 20.22 -26.71 6.73
N GLN A 57 21.38 -26.83 7.38
CA GLN A 57 22.16 -25.68 7.81
C GLN A 57 22.71 -24.89 6.61
N GLU A 58 23.23 -25.59 5.60
CA GLU A 58 23.73 -24.99 4.35
C GLU A 58 22.64 -24.18 3.62
N ILE A 59 21.40 -24.70 3.54
CA ILE A 59 20.25 -23.97 2.96
C ILE A 59 20.00 -22.67 3.75
N LEU A 60 19.97 -22.74 5.08
CA LEU A 60 19.74 -21.56 5.93
C LEU A 60 20.86 -20.53 5.79
N ASP A 61 22.10 -20.97 5.64
CA ASP A 61 23.25 -20.09 5.53
C ASP A 61 23.27 -19.40 4.15
N ILE A 62 22.93 -20.09 3.06
CA ILE A 62 22.79 -19.48 1.73
C ILE A 62 21.70 -18.40 1.74
N VAL A 63 20.52 -18.69 2.30
CA VAL A 63 19.42 -17.72 2.36
C VAL A 63 19.80 -16.52 3.22
N ARG A 64 20.49 -16.74 4.35
CA ARG A 64 20.98 -15.65 5.21
C ARG A 64 22.06 -14.82 4.52
N GLU A 65 22.93 -15.44 3.75
CA GLU A 65 23.95 -14.74 2.97
C GLU A 65 23.29 -13.81 1.95
N VAL A 66 22.31 -14.32 1.18
CA VAL A 66 21.52 -13.52 0.23
C VAL A 66 20.83 -12.35 0.94
N ARG A 67 20.16 -12.59 2.08
CA ARG A 67 19.56 -11.53 2.90
C ARG A 67 20.57 -10.47 3.30
N THR A 68 21.75 -10.90 3.75
CA THR A 68 22.80 -9.98 4.23
C THR A 68 23.30 -9.11 3.09
N GLN A 69 23.58 -9.70 1.92
CA GLN A 69 24.01 -8.95 0.74
C GLN A 69 22.94 -7.95 0.27
N ILE A 70 21.67 -8.35 0.24
CA ILE A 70 20.55 -7.44 -0.07
C ILE A 70 20.49 -6.29 0.94
N SER A 71 20.55 -6.58 2.25
CA SER A 71 20.49 -5.55 3.30
C SER A 71 21.63 -4.53 3.23
N ALA A 72 22.80 -4.92 2.69
CA ALA A 72 23.92 -4.01 2.49
C ALA A 72 23.73 -3.04 1.30
N ILE A 73 22.83 -3.38 0.38
CA ILE A 73 22.53 -2.60 -0.83
C ILE A 73 21.27 -1.76 -0.65
N VAL A 74 20.31 -2.23 0.17
CA VAL A 74 19.07 -1.51 0.49
C VAL A 74 19.43 -0.13 1.04
N LYS A 75 19.28 0.90 0.20
CA LYS A 75 19.26 2.30 0.62
C LYS A 75 17.80 2.69 0.89
N PRO A 76 17.55 3.68 1.77
CA PRO A 76 16.21 4.25 1.98
C PRO A 76 15.59 4.95 0.76
N SER A 77 16.25 4.95 -0.42
CA SER A 77 15.81 5.69 -1.61
C SER A 77 15.06 4.81 -2.60
N THR A 78 13.83 5.20 -2.92
CA THR A 78 12.81 4.52 -3.73
C THR A 78 12.95 4.73 -5.24
N ILE A 79 14.09 5.17 -5.75
CA ILE A 79 14.29 5.28 -7.20
C ILE A 79 14.61 3.89 -7.76
N ALA A 80 14.00 3.54 -8.89
CA ALA A 80 14.38 2.41 -9.72
C ALA A 80 15.80 2.64 -10.27
N ASP A 81 16.79 2.47 -9.41
CA ASP A 81 18.19 2.54 -9.77
C ASP A 81 18.54 1.23 -10.51
N GLY A 82 18.73 1.34 -11.83
CA GLY A 82 19.09 0.22 -12.68
C GLY A 82 20.35 -0.50 -12.19
N GLU A 83 21.28 0.19 -11.53
CA GLU A 83 22.47 -0.42 -10.93
C GLU A 83 22.10 -1.29 -9.73
N VAL A 84 21.16 -0.85 -8.90
CA VAL A 84 20.64 -1.62 -7.75
C VAL A 84 19.86 -2.85 -8.23
N HIS A 85 19.03 -2.71 -9.27
CA HIS A 85 18.33 -3.84 -9.89
C HIS A 85 19.30 -4.91 -10.41
N MET A 86 20.38 -4.49 -11.09
CA MET A 86 21.42 -5.42 -11.56
C MET A 86 22.16 -6.12 -10.41
N LYS A 87 22.45 -5.41 -9.32
CA LYS A 87 23.05 -6.04 -8.12
C LYS A 87 22.13 -7.08 -7.48
N TYR A 88 20.83 -6.80 -7.40
CA TYR A 88 19.86 -7.77 -6.90
C TYR A 88 19.77 -9.00 -7.80
N HIS A 89 19.77 -8.82 -9.12
CA HIS A 89 19.86 -9.91 -10.08
C HIS A 89 21.05 -10.83 -9.78
N ASP A 90 22.27 -10.27 -9.67
CA ASP A 90 23.49 -11.06 -9.44
C ASP A 90 23.43 -11.85 -8.12
N ILE A 91 22.94 -11.21 -7.05
CA ILE A 91 22.83 -11.85 -5.72
C ILE A 91 21.82 -13.00 -5.74
N LEU A 92 20.64 -12.78 -6.31
CA LEU A 92 19.57 -13.77 -6.36
C LEU A 92 19.95 -14.95 -7.26
N ARG A 93 20.63 -14.66 -8.37
CA ARG A 93 21.18 -15.65 -9.29
C ARG A 93 22.21 -16.53 -8.59
N GLU A 94 23.17 -15.93 -7.89
CA GLU A 94 24.20 -16.69 -7.17
C GLU A 94 23.61 -17.52 -6.02
N GLY A 95 22.69 -16.94 -5.23
CA GLY A 95 21.98 -17.68 -4.18
C GLY A 95 21.22 -18.89 -4.73
N THR A 96 20.53 -18.70 -5.86
CA THR A 96 19.80 -19.76 -6.55
C THR A 96 20.74 -20.86 -7.09
N ARG A 97 21.88 -20.46 -7.65
CA ARG A 97 22.93 -21.38 -8.12
C ARG A 97 23.51 -22.21 -6.97
N LYS A 98 23.82 -21.58 -5.83
CA LYS A 98 24.29 -22.27 -4.62
C LYS A 98 23.27 -23.30 -4.11
N LEU A 99 21.98 -22.95 -4.04
CA LEU A 99 20.91 -23.90 -3.70
C LEU A 99 20.84 -25.08 -4.69
N ASN A 100 21.18 -24.85 -5.96
CA ASN A 100 21.21 -25.91 -6.97
C ASN A 100 22.31 -26.95 -6.73
N LEU A 101 23.44 -26.53 -6.15
CA LEU A 101 24.61 -27.37 -5.90
C LEU A 101 24.48 -28.29 -4.67
N ILE A 102 23.55 -28.02 -3.74
CA ILE A 102 23.35 -28.81 -2.50
C ILE A 102 23.05 -30.29 -2.79
N HIS A 103 22.59 -30.62 -3.99
CA HIS A 103 22.31 -32.00 -4.37
C HIS A 103 22.76 -32.32 -5.78
N THR A 104 23.32 -33.53 -5.96
CA THR A 104 23.58 -34.12 -7.27
C THR A 104 22.26 -34.28 -8.03
N ARG A 105 22.17 -33.68 -9.22
CA ARG A 105 20.97 -33.70 -10.07
C ARG A 105 21.29 -34.37 -11.40
N SER A 106 20.27 -34.99 -12.00
CA SER A 106 20.37 -35.46 -13.38
C SER A 106 20.51 -34.28 -14.34
N GLU A 107 21.15 -34.48 -15.49
CA GLU A 107 21.28 -33.45 -16.54
C GLU A 107 19.92 -32.87 -16.96
N SER A 108 18.87 -33.70 -17.02
CA SER A 108 17.51 -33.27 -17.33
C SER A 108 16.96 -32.26 -16.32
N ARG A 109 17.26 -32.44 -15.03
CA ARG A 109 16.84 -31.50 -13.97
C ARG A 109 17.66 -30.22 -14.02
N ILE A 110 18.97 -30.33 -14.26
CA ILE A 110 19.85 -29.16 -14.43
C ILE A 110 19.35 -28.27 -15.58
N LYS A 111 19.01 -28.87 -16.73
CA LYS A 111 18.43 -28.14 -17.88
C LYS A 111 17.11 -27.46 -17.52
N SER A 112 16.22 -28.17 -16.82
CA SER A 112 14.94 -27.59 -16.37
C SER A 112 15.15 -26.43 -15.39
N ASP A 113 16.08 -26.56 -14.45
CA ASP A 113 16.37 -25.53 -13.46
C ASP A 113 16.97 -24.27 -14.12
N THR A 114 17.81 -24.47 -15.14
CA THR A 114 18.40 -23.38 -15.93
C THR A 114 17.32 -22.64 -16.70
N LEU A 115 16.39 -23.37 -17.34
CA LEU A 115 15.27 -22.76 -18.08
C LEU A 115 14.34 -21.96 -17.15
N GLU A 116 14.06 -22.46 -15.95
CA GLU A 116 13.28 -21.71 -14.95
C GLU A 116 13.98 -20.42 -14.51
N GLU A 117 15.30 -20.46 -14.36
CA GLU A 117 16.12 -19.31 -13.98
C GLU A 117 16.13 -18.26 -15.10
N GLU A 118 16.40 -18.67 -16.34
CA GLU A 118 16.34 -17.80 -17.51
C GLU A 118 14.96 -17.15 -17.69
N ASN A 119 13.87 -17.92 -17.46
CA ASN A 119 12.52 -17.38 -17.55
C ASN A 119 12.22 -16.38 -16.43
N ALA A 120 12.68 -16.61 -15.20
CA ALA A 120 12.52 -15.66 -14.11
C ALA A 120 13.30 -14.36 -14.37
N ILE A 121 14.53 -14.48 -14.89
CA ILE A 121 15.36 -13.34 -15.30
C ILE A 121 14.66 -12.53 -16.39
N ARG A 122 14.15 -13.20 -17.43
CA ARG A 122 13.44 -12.53 -18.52
C ARG A 122 12.22 -11.76 -18.03
N LEU A 123 11.41 -12.36 -17.16
CA LEU A 123 10.22 -11.70 -16.60
C LEU A 123 10.57 -10.50 -15.71
N ASP A 124 11.66 -10.58 -14.93
CA ASP A 124 12.14 -9.44 -14.15
C ASP A 124 12.63 -8.31 -15.07
N GLN A 125 13.34 -8.65 -16.16
CA GLN A 125 13.79 -7.66 -17.14
C GLN A 125 12.60 -7.01 -17.86
N GLU A 126 11.61 -7.79 -18.31
CA GLU A 126 10.39 -7.26 -18.93
C GLU A 126 9.62 -6.33 -17.98
N ALA A 127 9.53 -6.69 -16.70
CA ALA A 127 8.89 -5.86 -15.69
C ALA A 127 9.67 -4.55 -15.43
N ASN A 128 11.00 -4.63 -15.39
CA ASN A 128 11.86 -3.47 -15.24
C ASN A 128 11.79 -2.56 -16.48
N ASP A 129 11.85 -3.12 -17.68
CA ASP A 129 11.75 -2.38 -18.94
C ASP A 129 10.37 -1.71 -19.08
N GLU A 130 9.29 -2.37 -18.66
CA GLU A 130 7.95 -1.76 -18.63
C GLU A 130 7.85 -0.67 -17.55
N ALA A 131 8.51 -0.82 -16.40
CA ALA A 131 8.58 0.23 -15.38
C ALA A 131 9.37 1.44 -15.88
N VAL A 132 10.55 1.21 -16.47
CA VAL A 132 11.37 2.25 -17.12
C VAL A 132 10.59 2.90 -18.24
N ARG A 133 9.90 2.13 -19.09
CA ARG A 133 9.07 2.65 -20.18
C ARG A 133 7.93 3.50 -19.66
N LYS A 134 7.24 3.12 -18.59
CA LYS A 134 6.22 3.95 -17.93
C LYS A 134 6.81 5.25 -17.36
N GLN A 135 8.05 5.21 -16.89
CA GLN A 135 8.79 6.38 -16.43
C GLN A 135 9.31 7.27 -17.58
N THR A 136 9.67 6.68 -18.72
CA THR A 136 10.24 7.38 -19.89
C THR A 136 9.23 7.70 -20.98
N SER A 137 8.00 7.19 -20.90
CA SER A 137 6.90 7.53 -21.81
C SER A 137 6.45 8.96 -21.55
N LEU A 138 7.19 9.90 -22.15
CA LEU A 138 6.99 11.35 -22.31
C LEU A 138 6.56 12.13 -21.05
N PRO A 139 7.19 13.29 -20.76
CA PRO A 139 6.68 14.17 -19.71
C PRO A 139 5.22 14.44 -20.04
N ALA A 140 4.34 14.33 -19.05
CA ALA A 140 2.97 14.77 -19.22
C ALA A 140 3.04 16.15 -19.90
N THR A 141 2.45 16.27 -21.08
CA THR A 141 2.40 17.53 -21.86
C THR A 141 1.72 18.66 -21.07
N HIS A 142 1.31 18.40 -19.82
CA HIS A 142 0.58 19.25 -18.89
C HIS A 142 1.19 19.19 -17.49
N ALA A 143 2.51 19.04 -17.32
CA ALA A 143 3.12 19.33 -16.02
C ALA A 143 2.79 20.79 -15.68
N PRO A 144 1.99 21.05 -14.62
CA PRO A 144 1.49 22.38 -14.38
C PRO A 144 2.65 23.29 -13.99
N SER A 145 2.75 24.45 -14.64
CA SER A 145 3.80 25.44 -14.36
C SER A 145 3.76 26.00 -12.93
N LYS A 146 2.65 25.76 -12.22
CA LYS A 146 2.42 26.13 -10.83
C LYS A 146 1.54 25.07 -10.17
N VAL A 147 1.84 24.72 -8.93
CA VAL A 147 1.04 23.79 -8.12
C VAL A 147 0.54 24.53 -6.90
N ASN A 148 -0.78 24.61 -6.73
CA ASN A 148 -1.39 25.17 -5.53
C ASN A 148 -1.56 24.06 -4.50
N VAL A 149 -1.09 24.29 -3.27
CA VAL A 149 -1.20 23.31 -2.18
C VAL A 149 -2.09 23.87 -1.09
N TYR A 150 -3.22 23.18 -0.87
CA TYR A 150 -4.17 23.45 0.20
C TYR A 150 -3.74 22.76 1.50
N LYS A 151 -3.65 23.51 2.60
CA LYS A 151 -3.40 23.03 3.96
C LYS A 151 -4.71 23.13 4.76
N PRO A 152 -5.39 22.01 5.06
CA PRO A 152 -6.65 22.05 5.80
C PRO A 152 -6.48 22.57 7.23
N ASP A 153 -5.30 22.35 7.83
CA ASP A 153 -5.01 22.65 9.24
C ASP A 153 -4.46 24.08 9.46
N ALA A 154 -4.30 24.88 8.39
CA ALA A 154 -3.77 26.23 8.47
C ALA A 154 -4.86 27.31 8.72
N PRO A 155 -4.50 28.46 9.32
CA PRO A 155 -5.36 29.65 9.39
C PRO A 155 -5.87 30.06 8.02
N GLU A 156 -7.08 30.62 7.92
CA GLU A 156 -7.77 30.85 6.64
C GLU A 156 -6.96 31.64 5.60
N ASN A 157 -6.12 32.58 6.05
CA ASN A 157 -5.25 33.38 5.19
C ASN A 157 -4.03 32.61 4.65
N ASP A 158 -3.65 31.49 5.27
CA ASP A 158 -2.45 30.69 4.94
C ASP A 158 -2.82 29.29 4.41
N ARG A 159 -4.10 29.06 4.10
CA ARG A 159 -4.62 27.76 3.67
C ARG A 159 -4.15 27.33 2.30
N ILE A 160 -3.75 28.26 1.43
CA ILE A 160 -3.24 27.94 0.09
C ILE A 160 -1.91 28.64 -0.09
N PHE A 161 -0.92 27.91 -0.57
CA PHE A 161 0.33 28.47 -1.05
C PHE A 161 0.67 27.85 -2.41
N THR A 162 1.32 28.64 -3.26
CA THR A 162 1.65 28.25 -4.62
C THR A 162 3.12 27.87 -4.69
N LEU A 163 3.38 26.65 -5.12
CA LEU A 163 4.69 26.19 -5.53
C LEU A 163 4.92 26.59 -6.99
N THR A 164 5.98 27.35 -7.24
CA THR A 164 6.41 27.77 -8.59
C THR A 164 7.61 26.99 -9.11
N GLU A 165 8.15 26.09 -8.29
CA GLU A 165 9.23 25.19 -8.64
C GLU A 165 8.71 24.07 -9.53
N HIS A 166 9.58 23.56 -10.41
CA HIS A 166 9.23 22.46 -11.29
C HIS A 166 9.52 21.13 -10.60
N PHE A 167 8.48 20.31 -10.44
CA PHE A 167 8.57 18.97 -9.85
C PHE A 167 8.19 17.92 -10.89
N SER A 168 8.93 16.82 -10.92
CA SER A 168 8.72 15.73 -11.87
C SER A 168 7.66 14.73 -11.39
N SER A 169 7.43 14.64 -10.07
CA SER A 169 6.53 13.67 -9.45
C SER A 169 5.90 14.19 -8.15
N TYR A 170 4.82 13.55 -7.72
CA TYR A 170 4.17 13.85 -6.44
C TYR A 170 5.08 13.60 -5.23
N GLY A 171 5.98 12.62 -5.29
CA GLY A 171 6.95 12.33 -4.23
C GLY A 171 7.97 13.44 -4.03
N GLU A 172 8.39 14.12 -5.10
CA GLU A 172 9.26 15.30 -4.99
C GLU A 172 8.54 16.47 -4.30
N VAL A 173 7.25 16.68 -4.61
CA VAL A 173 6.42 17.68 -3.92
C VAL A 173 6.28 17.33 -2.45
N GLU A 174 5.95 16.08 -2.13
CA GLU A 174 5.83 15.61 -0.74
C GLU A 174 7.12 15.88 0.04
N TRP A 175 8.28 15.55 -0.55
CA TRP A 175 9.58 15.79 0.05
C TRP A 175 9.88 17.28 0.25
N HIS A 176 9.63 18.11 -0.77
CA HIS A 176 9.80 19.56 -0.68
C HIS A 176 8.95 20.17 0.44
N LEU A 177 7.69 19.73 0.56
CA LEU A 177 6.79 20.18 1.63
C LEU A 177 7.30 19.78 3.03
N HIS A 178 7.91 18.61 3.14
CA HIS A 178 8.49 18.12 4.38
C HIS A 178 9.76 18.88 4.76
N GLU A 179 10.74 18.96 3.86
CA GLU A 179 12.03 19.64 4.11
C GLU A 179 11.87 21.14 4.33
N GLY A 180 10.97 21.78 3.59
CA GLY A 180 10.64 23.20 3.77
C GLY A 180 9.91 23.51 5.08
N GLY A 181 9.59 22.49 5.89
CA GLY A 181 8.84 22.65 7.13
C GLY A 181 7.41 23.14 6.91
N PHE A 182 6.89 23.04 5.69
CA PHE A 182 5.56 23.51 5.34
C PHE A 182 4.49 22.59 5.92
N VAL A 183 4.76 21.28 5.97
CA VAL A 183 3.90 20.23 6.52
C VAL A 183 4.78 19.19 7.21
N LEU A 184 4.44 18.77 8.44
CA LEU A 184 5.33 17.91 9.23
C LEU A 184 5.46 16.49 8.66
N GLU A 185 4.34 15.86 8.28
CA GLU A 185 4.34 14.61 7.51
C GLU A 185 3.30 14.75 6.38
N PRO A 186 3.68 15.29 5.22
CA PRO A 186 2.74 15.54 4.15
C PRO A 186 2.18 14.23 3.61
N ASP A 187 0.86 14.19 3.44
CA ASP A 187 0.15 13.20 2.64
C ASP A 187 -0.64 13.95 1.58
N LEU A 188 -0.31 13.68 0.32
CA LEU A 188 -0.81 14.45 -0.81
C LEU A 188 -2.08 13.82 -1.37
N TRP A 189 -3.04 14.69 -1.66
CA TRP A 189 -4.26 14.36 -2.35
C TRP A 189 -4.35 15.23 -3.58
N ARG A 190 -4.59 14.62 -4.73
CA ARG A 190 -4.81 15.33 -5.98
C ARG A 190 -6.29 15.40 -6.29
N GLN A 191 -6.67 16.48 -6.95
CA GLN A 191 -7.99 16.60 -7.55
C GLN A 191 -7.98 15.96 -8.93
N LEU A 192 -8.88 15.00 -9.17
CA LEU A 192 -9.10 14.38 -10.47
C LEU A 192 -10.15 15.16 -11.25
N ASP A 193 -9.99 15.20 -12.58
CA ASP A 193 -10.97 15.85 -13.46
C ASP A 193 -12.30 15.10 -13.60
N VAL A 194 -12.45 13.96 -12.93
CA VAL A 194 -13.66 13.16 -12.92
C VAL A 194 -14.69 13.79 -11.97
N GLN A 195 -15.88 14.10 -12.50
CA GLN A 195 -16.98 14.68 -11.75
C GLN A 195 -17.93 13.59 -11.18
N HIS A 196 -18.44 13.84 -9.98
CA HIS A 196 -19.48 13.10 -9.29
C HIS A 196 -20.71 13.98 -9.06
N GLY A 197 -21.90 13.37 -9.08
CA GLY A 197 -23.17 14.12 -9.01
C GLY A 197 -23.59 14.65 -7.63
N PHE A 198 -22.66 14.82 -6.67
CA PHE A 198 -22.99 15.27 -5.30
C PHE A 198 -22.95 16.78 -5.10
N SER A 199 -22.21 17.49 -5.93
CA SER A 199 -22.02 18.93 -5.82
C SER A 199 -21.96 19.55 -7.20
N GLU A 200 -22.07 20.87 -7.24
CA GLU A 200 -21.99 21.67 -8.47
C GLU A 200 -20.63 21.51 -9.18
N HIS A 201 -19.56 21.23 -8.43
CA HIS A 201 -18.20 21.10 -8.96
C HIS A 201 -17.67 19.67 -8.99
N GLY A 202 -18.26 18.77 -8.21
CA GLY A 202 -18.22 17.32 -8.26
C GLY A 202 -16.87 16.63 -8.23
N ARG A 203 -15.76 17.27 -7.85
CA ARG A 203 -14.43 16.71 -8.14
C ARG A 203 -14.04 15.56 -7.21
N ILE A 204 -13.50 14.49 -7.77
CA ILE A 204 -12.96 13.36 -6.99
C ILE A 204 -11.55 13.71 -6.49
N TRP A 205 -11.27 13.35 -5.24
CA TRP A 205 -9.93 13.44 -4.64
C TRP A 205 -9.33 12.05 -4.46
N ASP A 206 -8.05 11.90 -4.80
CA ASP A 206 -7.31 10.63 -4.80
C ASP A 206 -5.90 10.82 -4.23
N ILE A 207 -5.32 9.75 -3.69
CA ILE A 207 -3.92 9.73 -3.26
C ILE A 207 -3.07 9.29 -4.46
N PRO A 208 -2.26 10.18 -5.05
CA PRO A 208 -1.39 9.79 -6.14
C PRO A 208 -0.27 8.86 -5.64
N LEU A 209 0.27 8.04 -6.53
CA LEU A 209 1.49 7.29 -6.24
C LEU A 209 2.68 8.27 -6.20
N CYS A 210 3.66 8.02 -5.32
CA CYS A 210 4.81 8.92 -5.18
C CYS A 210 5.59 9.14 -6.49
N ASP A 211 5.69 8.12 -7.33
CA ASP A 211 6.38 8.17 -8.62
C ASP A 211 5.50 8.66 -9.78
N GLN A 212 4.22 8.95 -9.52
CA GLN A 212 3.31 9.44 -10.54
C GLN A 212 3.67 10.90 -10.93
N PRO A 213 3.69 11.24 -12.23
CA PRO A 213 3.87 12.61 -12.66
C PRO A 213 2.75 13.52 -12.17
N ILE A 214 3.09 14.78 -11.93
CA ILE A 214 2.11 15.77 -11.49
C ILE A 214 1.18 16.11 -12.64
N ASP A 215 -0.09 15.81 -12.42
CA ASP A 215 -1.18 15.99 -13.38
C ASP A 215 -2.31 16.88 -12.83
N SER A 216 -2.11 17.49 -11.67
CA SER A 216 -3.11 18.33 -11.00
C SER A 216 -2.51 19.67 -10.56
N GLU A 217 -3.18 20.77 -10.90
CA GLU A 217 -2.82 22.13 -10.47
C GLU A 217 -3.16 22.42 -9.00
N LEU A 218 -4.03 21.61 -8.40
CA LEU A 218 -4.48 21.77 -7.01
C LEU A 218 -4.31 20.48 -6.22
N LEU A 219 -3.47 20.56 -5.20
CA LEU A 219 -3.22 19.48 -4.25
C LEU A 219 -3.75 19.87 -2.87
N CYS A 220 -4.16 18.88 -2.10
CA CYS A 220 -4.37 19.02 -0.67
C CYS A 220 -3.24 18.26 0.06
N ALA A 221 -2.51 18.96 0.93
CA ALA A 221 -1.48 18.36 1.77
C ALA A 221 -2.00 18.26 3.21
N VAL A 222 -2.23 17.04 3.66
CA VAL A 222 -2.66 16.76 5.03
C VAL A 222 -1.44 16.48 5.89
N SER A 223 -1.33 17.11 7.06
CA SER A 223 -0.26 16.76 8.00
C SER A 223 -0.63 15.51 8.77
N ARG A 224 0.02 14.39 8.48
CA ARG A 224 -0.08 13.21 9.34
C ARG A 224 0.73 13.46 10.61
N LYS A 225 0.19 13.00 11.75
CA LYS A 225 0.96 12.90 12.99
C LYS A 225 1.64 11.54 13.13
N CYS A 226 1.24 10.55 12.31
CA CYS A 226 1.82 9.22 12.29
C CYS A 226 1.51 8.50 10.96
N ARG A 227 2.54 8.21 10.15
CA ARG A 227 2.45 7.43 8.90
C ARG A 227 1.89 6.00 9.05
N LYS A 228 1.82 5.45 10.27
CA LYS A 228 1.47 4.04 10.52
C LYS A 228 -0.02 3.74 10.50
N PHE A 229 -0.90 4.74 10.56
CA PHE A 229 -2.33 4.51 10.71
C PHE A 229 -3.14 5.09 9.55
N PRO A 230 -4.14 4.34 9.03
CA PRO A 230 -5.09 4.87 8.08
C PRO A 230 -6.00 5.91 8.76
N TYR A 231 -6.35 6.96 8.03
CA TYR A 231 -7.25 8.02 8.47
C TYR A 231 -8.29 8.29 7.37
N THR A 232 -9.46 8.76 7.78
CA THR A 232 -10.59 9.02 6.87
C THR A 232 -10.65 10.50 6.53
N LEU A 233 -10.73 10.81 5.25
CA LEU A 233 -11.04 12.16 4.76
C LEU A 233 -12.53 12.27 4.45
N ALA A 234 -13.13 13.39 4.84
CA ALA A 234 -14.43 13.80 4.30
C ALA A 234 -14.24 14.89 3.25
N LEU A 235 -15.13 14.92 2.26
CA LEU A 235 -15.27 16.10 1.42
C LEU A 235 -16.13 17.12 2.15
N ALA A 236 -15.52 18.22 2.58
CA ALA A 236 -16.25 19.34 3.16
C ALA A 236 -16.64 20.32 2.04
N HIS A 237 -17.91 20.70 2.01
CA HIS A 237 -18.37 21.83 1.21
C HIS A 237 -18.09 23.12 1.98
N ARG A 238 -17.22 23.96 1.43
CA ARG A 238 -16.97 25.30 2.00
C ARG A 238 -17.97 26.31 1.46
N ALA A 239 -18.10 27.44 2.17
CA ALA A 239 -18.80 28.60 1.66
C ALA A 239 -18.15 29.01 0.32
N GLY A 240 -18.92 28.99 -0.77
CA GLY A 240 -18.40 29.17 -2.14
C GLY A 240 -18.45 27.92 -3.02
N GLY A 241 -18.90 26.77 -2.50
CA GLY A 241 -19.16 25.56 -3.30
C GLY A 241 -17.94 24.64 -3.51
N GLU A 242 -16.75 25.06 -3.09
CA GLU A 242 -15.54 24.25 -3.17
C GLU A 242 -15.61 23.00 -2.28
N GLU A 243 -15.24 21.86 -2.86
CA GLU A 243 -15.10 20.58 -2.17
C GLU A 243 -13.64 20.30 -1.89
N VAL A 244 -13.27 20.34 -0.62
CA VAL A 244 -11.91 20.04 -0.17
C VAL A 244 -11.91 18.82 0.74
N PRO A 245 -10.92 17.93 0.61
CA PRO A 245 -10.78 16.82 1.52
C PRO A 245 -10.27 17.37 2.85
N VAL A 246 -11.05 17.14 3.89
CA VAL A 246 -10.78 17.56 5.27
C VAL A 246 -10.50 16.32 6.09
N PRO A 247 -9.34 16.27 6.78
CA PRO A 247 -9.07 15.24 7.75
C PRO A 247 -10.09 15.35 8.87
N LEU A 248 -10.90 14.32 9.03
CA LEU A 248 -11.79 14.23 10.16
C LEU A 248 -10.93 13.83 11.35
N ASP A 249 -10.61 14.83 12.19
CA ASP A 249 -9.80 14.80 13.42
C ASP A 249 -8.99 13.51 13.59
N VAL A 250 -7.69 13.59 13.29
CA VAL A 250 -6.70 12.50 13.34
C VAL A 250 -6.55 11.98 14.77
N ILE A 251 -7.54 11.24 15.24
CA ILE A 251 -7.45 10.35 16.40
C ILE A 251 -7.02 9.00 15.82
N PRO A 252 -5.84 8.47 16.19
CA PRO A 252 -5.42 7.14 15.81
C PRO A 252 -6.54 6.14 16.03
N PHE A 253 -6.68 5.16 15.14
CA PHE A 253 -7.72 4.13 15.21
C PHE A 253 -7.76 3.41 16.59
N TYR A 254 -6.69 3.53 17.38
CA TYR A 254 -6.46 2.92 18.68
C TYR A 254 -6.36 3.89 19.89
N ASP A 255 -6.40 5.22 19.70
CA ASP A 255 -6.34 6.17 20.83
C ASP A 255 -7.69 6.38 21.53
N MET A 256 -8.71 5.60 21.17
CA MET A 256 -9.88 5.44 22.03
C MET A 256 -9.55 4.53 23.22
N GLN A 257 -8.79 5.09 24.17
CA GLN A 257 -8.97 4.79 25.60
C GLN A 257 -10.21 5.50 26.17
N THR A 258 -11.14 5.97 25.33
CA THR A 258 -12.50 6.21 25.79
C THR A 258 -13.16 4.86 26.00
N GLU A 259 -13.61 4.63 27.23
CA GLU A 259 -14.14 3.35 27.74
C GLU A 259 -15.39 2.82 27.00
N ASP A 260 -15.83 3.47 25.93
CA ASP A 260 -16.97 3.07 25.11
C ASP A 260 -16.64 1.99 24.08
N LYS A 261 -16.40 0.78 24.59
CA LYS A 261 -16.24 -0.50 23.86
C LYS A 261 -17.47 -0.92 23.03
N LEU A 262 -18.46 -0.04 22.83
CA LEU A 262 -19.74 -0.35 22.19
C LEU A 262 -19.78 0.01 20.70
N CYS A 263 -19.02 1.02 20.25
CA CYS A 263 -19.14 1.58 18.89
C CYS A 263 -18.35 0.82 17.79
N CYS A 264 -17.54 -0.19 18.16
CA CYS A 264 -16.73 -0.97 17.20
C CYS A 264 -17.01 -2.49 17.24
N LYS A 265 -18.13 -2.91 17.83
CA LYS A 265 -18.65 -4.29 17.67
C LYS A 265 -19.23 -4.48 16.26
N PRO A 266 -19.45 -5.73 15.79
CA PRO A 266 -20.04 -5.99 14.47
C PRO A 266 -21.38 -5.30 14.19
N PHE A 267 -22.06 -4.81 15.24
CA PHE A 267 -23.28 -4.02 15.19
C PHE A 267 -23.12 -2.76 16.07
N CYS A 268 -22.68 -1.64 15.49
CA CYS A 268 -22.57 -0.36 16.21
C CYS A 268 -23.74 0.60 15.91
N GLY A 269 -24.84 0.09 15.39
CA GLY A 269 -26.04 0.87 15.05
C GLY A 269 -25.96 1.50 13.66
N SER A 270 -26.34 2.78 13.55
CA SER A 270 -26.31 3.52 12.29
C SER A 270 -24.93 4.13 12.02
N LEU A 271 -24.64 4.44 10.76
CA LEU A 271 -23.43 5.17 10.39
C LEU A 271 -23.32 6.49 11.16
N ARG A 272 -24.40 7.26 11.31
CA ARG A 272 -24.40 8.50 12.10
C ARG A 272 -23.87 8.29 13.51
N LYS A 273 -24.36 7.26 14.23
CA LYS A 273 -23.88 6.96 15.58
C LYS A 273 -22.41 6.57 15.58
N HIS A 274 -21.99 5.80 14.59
CA HIS A 274 -20.59 5.47 14.42
C HIS A 274 -19.73 6.73 14.23
N LEU A 275 -20.13 7.63 13.33
CA LEU A 275 -19.41 8.87 13.05
C LEU A 275 -19.44 9.86 14.23
N GLN A 276 -20.54 9.93 14.99
CA GLN A 276 -20.62 10.77 16.20
C GLN A 276 -19.67 10.32 17.31
N VAL A 277 -19.48 9.02 17.49
CA VAL A 277 -18.51 8.50 18.46
C VAL A 277 -17.09 8.68 17.94
N ARG A 278 -16.86 8.45 16.65
CA ARG A 278 -15.52 8.55 16.04
C ARG A 278 -15.07 9.99 15.84
N TRP A 279 -16.00 10.93 15.63
CA TRP A 279 -15.74 12.33 15.34
C TRP A 279 -16.66 13.22 16.20
N PRO A 280 -16.47 13.23 17.54
CA PRO A 280 -17.38 13.90 18.46
C PRO A 280 -17.47 15.42 18.26
N ASN A 281 -16.45 16.02 17.64
CA ASN A 281 -16.38 17.45 17.37
C ASN A 281 -16.92 17.83 15.97
N GLN A 282 -17.39 16.86 15.17
CA GLN A 282 -17.80 17.08 13.79
C GLN A 282 -19.28 16.74 13.57
N SER A 283 -20.00 17.64 12.90
CA SER A 283 -21.42 17.41 12.55
C SER A 283 -21.54 16.89 11.12
N VAL A 284 -21.60 15.56 10.96
CA VAL A 284 -21.85 14.94 9.65
C VAL A 284 -23.34 14.97 9.30
N ILE A 285 -23.69 15.79 8.32
CA ILE A 285 -25.08 16.02 7.88
C ILE A 285 -25.52 15.11 6.73
N THR A 286 -24.58 14.62 5.91
CA THR A 286 -24.86 13.65 4.85
C THR A 286 -23.68 12.68 4.66
N ALA A 287 -23.97 11.48 4.20
CA ALA A 287 -23.01 10.48 3.74
C ALA A 287 -23.65 9.72 2.58
N LYS A 288 -22.96 9.60 1.43
CA LYS A 288 -23.49 8.97 0.21
C LYS A 288 -22.37 8.19 -0.51
N SER A 289 -22.75 7.23 -1.35
CA SER A 289 -21.81 6.38 -2.10
C SER A 289 -21.29 7.07 -3.35
N LEU A 290 -19.97 7.30 -3.47
CA LEU A 290 -19.38 7.98 -4.64
C LEU A 290 -19.82 7.39 -6.00
N LYS A 291 -20.07 6.08 -6.05
CA LYS A 291 -20.48 5.35 -7.26
C LYS A 291 -21.99 5.38 -7.56
N ALA A 292 -22.82 5.83 -6.62
CA ALA A 292 -24.27 5.86 -6.75
C ALA A 292 -24.87 7.10 -6.08
N PRO A 293 -24.68 8.30 -6.67
CA PRO A 293 -24.98 9.58 -6.01
C PRO A 293 -26.45 9.91 -5.80
N HIS A 294 -27.30 9.30 -6.62
CA HIS A 294 -28.74 9.41 -6.54
C HIS A 294 -29.32 8.68 -5.32
N ILE A 295 -28.55 7.81 -4.67
CA ILE A 295 -29.01 7.12 -3.46
C ILE A 295 -29.08 8.13 -2.30
N PRO A 296 -30.19 8.17 -1.54
CA PRO A 296 -30.32 9.01 -0.35
C PRO A 296 -29.18 8.78 0.65
N SER A 297 -29.01 9.72 1.58
CA SER A 297 -27.95 9.58 2.57
C SER A 297 -28.04 8.27 3.34
N VAL A 298 -26.91 7.58 3.46
CA VAL A 298 -26.76 6.34 4.21
C VAL A 298 -26.38 6.57 5.68
N LEU A 299 -26.50 7.80 6.19
CA LEU A 299 -26.22 8.10 7.60
C LEU A 299 -27.05 7.27 8.57
N GLU A 300 -28.31 6.98 8.23
CA GLU A 300 -29.18 6.13 9.05
C GLU A 300 -29.05 4.63 8.74
N ALA A 301 -28.25 4.26 7.74
CA ALA A 301 -28.07 2.86 7.37
C ALA A 301 -27.30 2.11 8.47
N VAL A 302 -27.63 0.82 8.63
CA VAL A 302 -26.93 -0.08 9.55
C VAL A 302 -25.46 -0.17 9.12
N PHE A 303 -24.56 0.16 10.05
CA PHE A 303 -23.12 0.16 9.80
C PHE A 303 -22.45 -1.05 10.45
N HIS A 304 -21.63 -1.75 9.67
CA HIS A 304 -20.85 -2.90 10.11
C HIS A 304 -19.36 -2.57 10.06
N ALA A 305 -18.76 -2.27 11.20
CA ALA A 305 -17.35 -1.89 11.30
C ALA A 305 -16.37 -2.94 10.73
N SER A 306 -16.74 -4.23 10.75
CA SER A 306 -15.93 -5.31 10.16
C SER A 306 -15.83 -5.29 8.63
N ARG A 307 -16.67 -4.50 7.96
CA ARG A 307 -16.68 -4.31 6.50
C ARG A 307 -15.96 -3.05 6.05
N PHE A 308 -15.32 -2.35 6.98
CA PHE A 308 -14.46 -1.22 6.70
C PHE A 308 -13.01 -1.70 6.77
N PRO A 309 -12.38 -2.07 5.64
CA PRO A 309 -10.95 -2.34 5.63
C PRO A 309 -10.24 -1.02 5.91
N PRO A 310 -9.46 -0.91 6.99
CA PRO A 310 -8.74 0.33 7.29
C PRO A 310 -7.81 0.75 6.14
N SER A 311 -7.33 -0.20 5.34
CA SER A 311 -6.41 0.03 4.23
C SER A 311 -7.02 0.67 2.98
N THR A 312 -8.35 0.67 2.80
CA THR A 312 -8.96 1.12 1.54
C THR A 312 -9.72 2.44 1.67
N ASN A 313 -9.82 3.00 2.88
CA ASN A 313 -10.55 4.23 3.18
C ASN A 313 -11.98 4.28 2.58
N SER A 314 -12.55 3.12 2.28
CA SER A 314 -13.80 2.98 1.52
C SER A 314 -14.91 2.49 2.44
N LEU A 315 -15.97 3.28 2.56
CA LEU A 315 -17.19 2.87 3.27
C LEU A 315 -18.00 1.93 2.37
N TYR A 316 -17.94 0.62 2.63
CA TYR A 316 -18.77 -0.37 1.92
C TYR A 316 -20.08 -0.63 2.68
N PHE A 317 -21.21 -0.45 2.00
CA PHE A 317 -22.55 -0.66 2.57
C PHE A 317 -23.21 -1.91 1.99
N LEU A 318 -23.87 -2.70 2.83
CA LEU A 318 -24.87 -3.66 2.36
C LEU A 318 -26.17 -2.91 2.13
N TRP A 319 -26.52 -2.70 0.87
CA TRP A 319 -27.84 -2.25 0.53
C TRP A 319 -28.78 -3.46 0.54
N LYS A 320 -29.70 -3.52 1.51
CA LYS A 320 -30.93 -4.29 1.30
C LYS A 320 -31.88 -3.35 0.55
N PRO A 321 -32.40 -3.74 -0.62
CA PRO A 321 -33.50 -3.02 -1.23
C PRO A 321 -34.59 -2.88 -0.18
N ILE A 322 -35.10 -1.67 0.01
CA ILE A 322 -36.34 -1.48 0.75
C ILE A 322 -37.36 -2.35 0.02
N GLY A 323 -37.81 -3.41 0.69
CA GLY A 323 -38.79 -4.32 0.14
C GLY A 323 -39.96 -3.50 -0.38
N ALA A 324 -40.35 -3.77 -1.63
CA ALA A 324 -41.60 -3.27 -2.17
C ALA A 324 -42.65 -3.40 -1.07
N ALA A 325 -43.31 -2.28 -0.75
CA ALA A 325 -44.45 -2.28 0.13
C ALA A 325 -45.35 -3.44 -0.30
N SER A 326 -45.48 -4.43 0.57
CA SER A 326 -46.40 -5.55 0.35
C SER A 326 -47.80 -4.96 0.52
N THR A 327 -48.28 -4.28 -0.53
CA THR A 327 -49.68 -3.94 -0.69
C THR A 327 -50.38 -5.18 -1.21
N VAL A 328 -50.90 -6.00 -0.29
CA VAL A 328 -52.07 -6.83 -0.55
C VAL A 328 -52.93 -6.78 0.72
N PRO A 329 -54.24 -6.50 0.61
CA PRO A 329 -55.16 -6.28 1.73
C PRO A 329 -55.30 -7.47 2.69
#